data_AF-A0AA36C8B2-F1
#
_entry.id   AF-A0AA36C8B2-F1
#
_cell.length_a   1.000
_cell.length_b   1.000
_cell.length_c   1.000
_cell.angle_alpha   90.00
_cell.angle_beta   90.00
_cell.angle_gamma   90.00
#
_symmetry.space_group_name_H-M   'P 1'
#
loop_
_entity.id
_entity.type
_entity.pdbx_description
1 polymer ?
#
loop_
_entity_poly.entity_id
_entity_poly.type
_entity_poly.pdbx_seq_one_letter_code
_entity_poly.pdbx_strand_id
1 'polypeptide(L)'
;MRDFVFYALSFCTLGIFRLLLHWKEEWYISIRAEKCTLEEATIVYIIDENHTIVYRSVQIIQQKAGGRPLILPDGKGDYKEVPRIRFFTFRKMVYAWFEEAGQFMPPSSLDSTAPVKVFIDRMDDSAGLTTEKVDQRRITYGKNIIEVKLKPIVVLLFKEAITPFYIFQVLSVSLWYWDEYLYYASVIVVISVGSLALDVYQTRAQEKKLRSMVHSTGEH
;
A
#
# COMPACT_ATOMS: atom_id res chain seq x y z
N MET A 1 7.11 26.04 6.31
CA MET A 1 8.13 26.16 7.39
C MET A 1 8.57 24.80 7.93
N ARG A 2 7.65 23.85 8.21
CA ARG A 2 7.96 22.48 8.68
C ARG A 2 8.90 21.69 7.76
N ASP A 3 8.72 21.79 6.43
CA ASP A 3 9.59 21.09 5.48
C ASP A 3 11.03 21.59 5.49
N PHE A 4 11.24 22.90 5.65
CA PHE A 4 12.59 23.47 5.73
C PHE A 4 13.35 22.98 6.97
N VAL A 5 12.67 22.98 8.14
CA VAL A 5 13.22 22.46 9.39
C VAL A 5 13.55 20.97 9.29
N PHE A 6 12.71 20.19 8.61
CA PHE A 6 12.95 18.78 8.34
C PHE A 6 14.22 18.53 7.52
N TYR A 7 14.41 19.29 6.43
CA TYR A 7 15.60 19.14 5.59
C TYR A 7 16.87 19.63 6.29
N ALA A 8 16.79 20.70 7.10
CA ALA A 8 17.90 21.18 7.91
C ALA A 8 18.34 20.12 8.95
N LEU A 9 17.40 19.53 9.69
CA LEU A 9 17.67 18.43 10.64
C LEU A 9 18.22 17.18 9.95
N SER A 10 17.71 16.85 8.77
CA SER A 10 18.22 15.72 7.98
C SER A 10 19.66 15.96 7.51
N PHE A 11 20.03 17.19 7.19
CA PHE A 11 21.39 17.55 6.79
C PHE A 11 22.35 17.53 7.99
N CYS A 12 21.96 18.11 9.12
CA CYS A 12 22.79 18.13 10.34
C CYS A 12 23.08 16.74 10.91
N THR A 13 22.17 15.78 10.72
CA THR A 13 22.33 14.40 11.21
C THR A 13 22.93 13.44 10.18
N LEU A 14 23.46 13.97 9.05
CA LEU A 14 24.00 13.18 7.95
C LEU A 14 23.04 12.07 7.46
N GLY A 15 21.73 12.31 7.54
CA GLY A 15 20.69 11.37 7.11
C GLY A 15 20.22 10.35 8.16
N ILE A 16 20.81 10.29 9.36
CA ILE A 16 20.35 9.40 10.45
C ILE A 16 18.91 9.72 10.85
N PHE A 17 18.56 11.02 10.92
CA PHE A 17 17.18 11.44 11.21
C PHE A 17 16.17 10.91 10.19
N ARG A 18 16.53 10.95 8.90
CA ARG A 18 15.68 10.44 7.81
C ARG A 18 15.51 8.93 7.89
N LEU A 19 16.54 8.23 8.34
CA LEU A 19 16.54 6.78 8.49
C LEU A 19 15.67 6.34 9.68
N LEU A 20 15.73 7.07 10.80
CA LEU A 20 14.83 6.88 11.94
C LEU A 20 13.35 7.13 11.57
N LEU A 21 13.09 8.19 10.80
CA LEU A 21 11.75 8.51 10.30
C LEU A 21 11.23 7.47 9.30
N HIS A 22 12.11 6.83 8.54
CA HIS A 22 11.73 5.73 7.67
C HIS A 22 11.25 4.51 8.48
N TRP A 23 11.84 4.24 9.65
CA TRP A 23 11.35 3.17 10.54
C TRP A 23 10.08 3.54 11.32
N LYS A 24 9.90 4.84 11.62
CA LYS A 24 8.73 5.37 12.32
C LYS A 24 7.88 6.24 11.39
N GLU A 25 7.15 5.58 10.49
CA GLU A 25 6.25 6.23 9.52
C GLU A 25 5.26 7.19 10.21
N GLU A 26 4.78 6.85 11.42
CA GLU A 26 3.87 7.69 12.21
C GLU A 26 4.48 9.07 12.54
N TRP A 27 5.77 9.11 12.86
CA TRP A 27 6.47 10.35 13.20
C TRP A 27 6.64 11.22 11.95
N TYR A 28 6.99 10.59 10.83
CA TYR A 28 7.10 11.27 9.55
C TYR A 28 5.78 11.95 9.16
N ILE A 29 4.66 11.25 9.32
CA ILE A 29 3.34 11.79 9.00
C ILE A 29 2.92 12.84 10.04
N SER A 30 3.14 12.61 11.33
CA SER A 30 2.81 13.58 12.38
C SER A 30 3.59 14.90 12.22
N ILE A 31 4.85 14.84 11.77
CA ILE A 31 5.70 16.02 11.53
C ILE A 31 5.32 16.78 10.26
N ARG A 32 4.68 16.13 9.27
CA ARG A 32 4.33 16.79 7.99
C ARG A 32 2.84 17.07 7.78
N ALA A 33 1.95 16.30 8.39
CA ALA A 33 0.52 16.39 8.15
C ALA A 33 -0.17 17.38 9.11
N GLU A 34 -1.33 17.84 8.69
CA GLU A 34 -2.28 18.62 9.50
C GLU A 34 -3.64 17.92 9.44
N LYS A 35 -4.44 18.08 10.51
CA LYS A 35 -5.78 17.50 10.56
C LYS A 35 -6.68 18.24 9.58
N CYS A 36 -7.30 17.50 8.68
CA CYS A 36 -8.24 18.01 7.69
C CYS A 36 -9.49 17.12 7.63
N THR A 37 -10.54 17.61 6.97
CA THR A 37 -11.73 16.82 6.69
C THR A 37 -11.40 15.68 5.74
N LEU A 38 -12.18 14.59 5.80
CA LEU A 38 -11.99 13.44 4.91
C LEU A 38 -12.16 13.82 3.42
N GLU A 39 -12.92 14.88 3.14
CA GLU A 39 -13.14 15.41 1.79
C GLU A 39 -11.88 16.00 1.14
N GLU A 40 -10.96 16.54 1.93
CA GLU A 40 -9.72 17.15 1.42
C GLU A 40 -8.47 16.31 1.75
N ALA A 41 -8.63 15.26 2.57
CA ALA A 41 -7.54 14.43 3.03
C ALA A 41 -6.70 13.83 1.90
N THR A 42 -5.40 14.12 1.92
CA THR A 42 -4.40 13.45 1.06
C THR A 42 -3.95 12.12 1.69
N ILE A 43 -4.02 12.03 3.02
CA ILE A 43 -3.66 10.85 3.81
C ILE A 43 -4.83 10.54 4.75
N VAL A 44 -5.28 9.29 4.75
CA VAL A 44 -6.32 8.78 5.64
C VAL A 44 -5.67 8.04 6.80
N TYR A 45 -6.14 8.37 8.00
CA TYR A 45 -5.80 7.71 9.25
C TYR A 45 -6.83 6.60 9.52
N ILE A 46 -6.39 5.35 9.51
CA ILE A 46 -7.24 4.17 9.65
C ILE A 46 -6.93 3.53 11.00
N ILE A 47 -7.96 3.34 11.83
CA ILE A 47 -7.88 2.54 13.05
C ILE A 47 -8.53 1.19 12.75
N ASP A 48 -7.75 0.13 12.96
CA ASP A 48 -8.20 -1.25 12.82
C ASP A 48 -8.96 -1.72 14.07
N GLU A 49 -9.69 -2.85 13.97
CA GLU A 49 -10.41 -3.47 15.10
C GLU A 49 -9.48 -3.80 16.27
N ASN A 50 -8.21 -4.11 15.96
CA ASN A 50 -7.16 -4.39 16.92
C ASN A 50 -6.47 -3.11 17.47
N HIS A 51 -7.09 -1.94 17.33
CA HIS A 51 -6.51 -0.62 17.65
C HIS A 51 -5.16 -0.34 16.97
N THR A 52 -4.87 -1.02 15.86
CA THR A 52 -3.67 -0.78 15.08
C THR A 52 -3.89 0.42 14.17
N ILE A 53 -2.97 1.38 14.22
CA ILE A 53 -3.03 2.60 13.45
C ILE A 53 -2.30 2.39 12.12
N VAL A 54 -2.95 2.73 11.01
CA VAL A 54 -2.36 2.66 9.67
C VAL A 54 -2.67 3.92 8.88
N TYR A 55 -1.65 4.47 8.23
CA TYR A 55 -1.80 5.62 7.35
C TYR A 55 -1.81 5.16 5.88
N ARG A 56 -2.71 5.72 5.08
CA ARG A 56 -2.79 5.44 3.63
C ARG A 56 -2.96 6.71 2.82
N SER A 57 -2.21 6.82 1.73
CA SER A 57 -2.36 7.91 0.77
C SER A 57 -3.61 7.70 -0.08
N VAL A 58 -4.40 8.76 -0.24
CA VAL A 58 -5.55 8.81 -1.13
C VAL A 58 -5.06 9.09 -2.54
N GLN A 59 -5.45 8.23 -3.47
CA GLN A 59 -5.23 8.41 -4.89
C GLN A 59 -6.47 9.05 -5.52
N ILE A 60 -6.25 9.96 -6.46
CA ILE A 60 -7.32 10.66 -7.17
C ILE A 60 -7.23 10.29 -8.65
N ILE A 61 -8.30 9.73 -9.18
CA ILE A 61 -8.50 9.56 -10.62
C ILE A 61 -9.44 10.66 -11.08
N GLN A 62 -9.01 11.44 -12.07
CA GLN A 62 -9.83 12.43 -12.75
C GLN A 62 -10.16 11.95 -14.15
N GLN A 63 -11.34 12.32 -14.64
CA GLN A 63 -11.71 12.06 -16.02
C GLN A 63 -10.74 12.80 -16.95
N LYS A 64 -10.07 12.07 -17.85
CA LYS A 64 -9.26 12.71 -18.90
C LYS A 64 -10.17 13.39 -19.92
N ALA A 65 -9.78 14.53 -20.47
CA ALA A 65 -10.51 15.19 -21.55
C ALA A 65 -10.66 14.24 -22.75
N GLY A 66 -11.90 13.91 -23.12
CA GLY A 66 -12.22 12.89 -24.15
C GLY A 66 -12.16 11.43 -23.67
N GLY A 67 -11.94 11.20 -22.36
CA GLY A 67 -11.97 9.88 -21.72
C GLY A 67 -13.38 9.50 -21.27
N ARG A 68 -13.57 8.18 -21.08
CA ARG A 68 -14.85 7.62 -20.61
C ARG A 68 -15.28 8.20 -19.26
N PRO A 69 -16.59 8.38 -19.01
CA PRO A 69 -17.08 8.85 -17.73
C PRO A 69 -16.71 7.87 -16.62
N LEU A 70 -16.34 8.43 -15.46
CA LEU A 70 -16.06 7.64 -14.28
C LEU A 70 -17.38 7.34 -13.58
N ILE A 71 -17.62 6.08 -13.23
CA ILE A 71 -18.87 5.66 -12.61
C ILE A 71 -18.65 5.19 -11.16
N LEU A 72 -19.56 5.54 -10.26
CA LEU A 72 -19.66 4.97 -8.92
C LEU A 72 -21.06 4.40 -8.69
N PRO A 73 -21.19 3.30 -7.93
CA PRO A 73 -22.51 2.83 -7.51
C PRO A 73 -23.19 3.88 -6.62
N ASP A 74 -24.52 3.98 -6.69
CA ASP A 74 -25.35 4.91 -5.89
C ASP A 74 -26.12 4.20 -4.76
N GLY A 75 -25.89 2.90 -4.56
CA GLY A 75 -26.58 2.09 -3.52
C GLY A 75 -28.02 1.73 -3.81
N LYS A 76 -28.68 2.44 -4.73
CA LYS A 76 -30.01 2.10 -5.27
C LYS A 76 -29.97 1.04 -6.37
N GLY A 77 -28.77 0.54 -6.69
CA GLY A 77 -28.53 -0.39 -7.79
C GLY A 77 -28.16 0.29 -9.11
N ASP A 78 -28.11 1.62 -9.16
CA ASP A 78 -27.67 2.39 -10.31
C ASP A 78 -26.26 2.96 -10.14
N TYR A 79 -25.69 3.44 -11.25
CA TYR A 79 -24.36 4.02 -11.32
C TYR A 79 -24.45 5.50 -11.65
N LYS A 80 -23.75 6.33 -10.88
CA LYS A 80 -23.65 7.78 -11.07
C LYS A 80 -22.33 8.14 -11.71
N GLU A 81 -22.38 8.99 -12.73
CA GLU A 81 -21.17 9.56 -13.33
C GLU A 81 -20.60 10.64 -12.42
N VAL A 82 -19.29 10.57 -12.16
CA VAL A 82 -18.59 11.54 -11.33
C VAL A 82 -17.38 12.13 -12.07
N PRO A 83 -17.02 13.39 -11.80
CA PRO A 83 -15.86 14.01 -12.44
C PRO A 83 -14.52 13.48 -11.89
N ARG A 84 -14.51 13.00 -10.65
CA ARG A 84 -13.32 12.50 -9.95
C ARG A 84 -13.67 11.37 -8.99
N ILE A 85 -12.79 10.37 -8.89
CA ILE A 85 -12.86 9.30 -7.89
C ILE A 85 -11.66 9.43 -6.97
N ARG A 86 -11.91 9.55 -5.66
CA ARG A 86 -10.88 9.47 -4.63
C ARG A 86 -10.95 8.08 -4.00
N PHE A 87 -9.84 7.38 -3.93
CA PHE A 87 -9.80 6.05 -3.34
C PHE A 87 -8.48 5.77 -2.65
N PHE A 88 -8.49 4.81 -1.73
CA PHE A 88 -7.28 4.25 -1.15
C PHE A 88 -7.43 2.72 -1.03
N THR A 89 -6.30 2.02 -0.88
CA THR A 89 -6.31 0.58 -0.67
C THR A 89 -5.89 0.26 0.75
N PHE A 90 -6.73 -0.48 1.48
CA PHE A 90 -6.44 -0.96 2.82
C PHE A 90 -6.75 -2.47 2.90
N ARG A 91 -5.81 -3.25 3.44
CA ARG A 91 -5.91 -4.72 3.50
C ARG A 91 -6.35 -5.38 2.17
N LYS A 92 -5.83 -4.88 1.03
CA LYS A 92 -6.17 -5.31 -0.33
C LYS A 92 -7.61 -5.01 -0.79
N MET A 93 -8.39 -4.28 0.00
CA MET A 93 -9.70 -3.76 -0.38
C MET A 93 -9.59 -2.30 -0.83
N VAL A 94 -10.34 -1.93 -1.87
CA VAL A 94 -10.41 -0.56 -2.37
C VAL A 94 -11.56 0.15 -1.67
N TYR A 95 -11.27 1.32 -1.11
CA TYR A 95 -12.24 2.21 -0.49
C TYR A 95 -12.34 3.46 -1.36
N ALA A 96 -13.53 3.76 -1.87
CA ALA A 96 -13.81 4.94 -2.67
C ALA A 96 -14.58 5.98 -1.84
N TRP A 97 -14.37 7.26 -2.14
CA TRP A 97 -15.07 8.38 -1.52
C TRP A 97 -16.45 8.54 -2.14
N PHE A 98 -17.48 8.60 -1.31
CA PHE A 98 -18.85 8.88 -1.72
C PHE A 98 -19.27 10.24 -1.18
N GLU A 99 -19.55 11.19 -2.08
CA GLU A 99 -19.94 12.56 -1.70
C GLU A 99 -21.30 12.59 -0.97
N GLU A 100 -22.23 11.70 -1.31
CA GLU A 100 -23.57 11.66 -0.70
C GLU A 100 -23.54 11.17 0.76
N ALA A 101 -22.65 10.22 1.07
CA ALA A 101 -22.48 9.68 2.41
C ALA A 101 -21.42 10.45 3.23
N GLY A 102 -20.56 11.24 2.58
CA GLY A 102 -19.42 11.91 3.22
C GLY A 102 -18.39 10.95 3.83
N GLN A 103 -18.29 9.72 3.29
CA GLN A 103 -17.48 8.64 3.86
C GLN A 103 -16.74 7.82 2.79
N PHE A 104 -15.63 7.20 3.20
CA PHE A 104 -14.92 6.21 2.38
C PHE A 104 -15.52 4.82 2.61
N MET A 105 -16.03 4.20 1.55
CA MET A 105 -16.68 2.89 1.61
C MET A 105 -16.15 1.99 0.50
N PRO A 106 -16.13 0.67 0.67
CA PRO A 106 -15.85 -0.22 -0.45
C PRO A 106 -17.02 -0.15 -1.46
N PRO A 107 -16.77 0.00 -2.77
CA PRO A 107 -17.85 0.04 -3.76
C PRO A 107 -18.82 -1.15 -3.66
N SER A 108 -18.31 -2.32 -3.25
CA SER A 108 -19.10 -3.54 -3.04
C SER A 108 -20.11 -3.44 -1.90
N SER A 109 -19.89 -2.63 -0.86
CA SER A 109 -20.90 -2.49 0.21
C SER A 109 -22.14 -1.75 -0.30
N LEU A 110 -21.95 -0.85 -1.25
CA LEU A 110 -23.05 -0.10 -1.84
C LEU A 110 -23.87 -0.97 -2.78
N ASP A 111 -23.22 -1.84 -3.56
CA ASP A 111 -23.93 -2.86 -4.34
C ASP A 111 -24.73 -3.82 -3.46
N SER A 112 -24.23 -4.18 -2.27
CA SER A 112 -24.96 -5.05 -1.34
C SER A 112 -26.21 -4.41 -0.73
N THR A 113 -26.32 -3.08 -0.80
CA THR A 113 -27.48 -2.32 -0.34
C THR A 113 -28.57 -2.24 -1.42
N ALA A 114 -28.22 -2.53 -2.67
CA ALA A 114 -29.17 -2.48 -3.77
C ALA A 114 -30.26 -3.55 -3.61
N PRO A 115 -31.53 -3.22 -3.89
CA PRO A 115 -32.63 -4.15 -3.73
C PRO A 115 -32.47 -5.34 -4.68
N VAL A 116 -32.69 -6.55 -4.16
CA VAL A 116 -32.59 -7.82 -4.90
C VAL A 116 -33.39 -7.81 -6.21
N LYS A 117 -34.52 -7.10 -6.24
CA LYS A 117 -35.37 -6.92 -7.43
C LYS A 117 -34.60 -6.38 -8.64
N VAL A 118 -33.66 -5.45 -8.44
CA VAL A 118 -32.84 -4.89 -9.52
C VAL A 118 -31.90 -5.93 -10.12
N PHE A 119 -31.42 -6.88 -9.30
CA PHE A 119 -30.61 -7.98 -9.80
C PHE A 119 -31.44 -9.01 -10.57
N ILE A 120 -32.67 -9.30 -10.11
CA ILE A 120 -33.58 -10.22 -10.79
C ILE A 120 -34.00 -9.66 -12.15
N ASP A 121 -34.42 -8.39 -12.20
CA ASP A 121 -34.82 -7.70 -13.43
C ASP A 121 -33.70 -7.70 -14.49
N ARG A 122 -32.45 -7.48 -14.05
CA ARG A 122 -31.26 -7.55 -14.91
C ARG A 122 -30.85 -8.96 -15.31
N MET A 123 -31.35 -9.99 -14.62
CA MET A 123 -31.06 -11.39 -14.93
C MET A 123 -32.05 -11.96 -15.95
N ASP A 124 -33.29 -11.46 -15.94
CA ASP A 124 -34.32 -11.76 -16.93
C ASP A 124 -33.94 -11.18 -18.31
N ASP A 125 -33.28 -10.02 -18.32
CA ASP A 125 -32.55 -9.50 -19.48
C ASP A 125 -31.29 -10.35 -19.73
N SER A 126 -31.45 -11.47 -20.43
CA SER A 126 -30.37 -12.40 -20.85
C SER A 126 -29.22 -11.78 -21.67
N ALA A 127 -29.21 -10.47 -21.88
CA ALA A 127 -28.11 -9.72 -22.46
C ALA A 127 -27.11 -9.33 -21.36
N GLY A 128 -25.91 -9.94 -21.41
CA GLY A 128 -24.80 -9.55 -20.53
C GLY A 128 -24.40 -8.07 -20.68
N LEU A 129 -23.48 -7.62 -19.84
CA LEU A 129 -23.00 -6.23 -19.90
C LEU A 129 -22.30 -5.91 -21.23
N THR A 130 -22.58 -4.72 -21.76
CA THR A 130 -21.81 -4.17 -22.88
C THR A 130 -20.35 -3.97 -22.50
N THR A 131 -19.45 -4.13 -23.46
CA THR A 131 -17.99 -3.96 -23.27
C THR A 131 -17.63 -2.61 -22.68
N GLU A 132 -18.36 -1.55 -23.05
CA GLU A 132 -18.19 -0.21 -22.49
C GLU A 132 -18.52 -0.16 -20.99
N LYS A 133 -19.64 -0.75 -20.56
CA LYS A 133 -20.02 -0.84 -19.14
C LYS A 133 -19.03 -1.69 -18.35
N VAL A 134 -18.54 -2.79 -18.94
CA VAL A 134 -17.51 -3.64 -18.32
C VAL A 134 -16.24 -2.83 -18.06
N ASP A 135 -15.77 -2.08 -19.06
CA ASP A 135 -14.56 -1.29 -18.91
C ASP A 135 -14.72 -0.15 -17.91
N GLN A 136 -15.87 0.53 -17.89
CA GLN A 136 -16.17 1.55 -16.88
C GLN A 136 -16.15 0.96 -15.47
N ARG A 137 -16.79 -0.20 -15.25
CA ARG A 137 -16.75 -0.89 -13.96
C ARG A 137 -15.33 -1.34 -13.62
N ARG A 138 -14.53 -1.76 -14.60
CA ARG A 138 -13.14 -2.17 -14.38
C ARG A 138 -12.27 -1.03 -13.85
N ILE A 139 -12.59 0.23 -14.15
CA ILE A 139 -11.91 1.40 -13.58
C ILE A 139 -12.25 1.54 -12.09
N THR A 140 -13.51 1.32 -11.70
CA THR A 140 -14.00 1.49 -10.32
C THR A 140 -13.63 0.33 -9.40
N TYR A 141 -13.84 -0.92 -9.84
CA TYR A 141 -13.57 -2.13 -9.03
C TYR A 141 -12.16 -2.66 -9.22
N GLY A 142 -11.46 -2.25 -10.28
CA GLY A 142 -10.18 -2.84 -10.66
C GLY A 142 -10.34 -4.19 -11.36
N LYS A 143 -9.20 -4.88 -11.54
CA LYS A 143 -9.17 -6.22 -12.12
C LYS A 143 -9.43 -7.24 -11.02
N ASN A 144 -10.31 -8.21 -11.29
CA ASN A 144 -10.48 -9.38 -10.42
C ASN A 144 -9.30 -10.37 -10.60
N ILE A 145 -8.11 -9.97 -10.16
CA ILE A 145 -6.91 -10.80 -10.17
C ILE A 145 -6.17 -10.65 -8.84
N ILE A 146 -5.69 -11.76 -8.31
CA ILE A 146 -4.81 -11.75 -7.13
C ILE A 146 -3.37 -11.67 -7.65
N GLU A 147 -2.83 -10.46 -7.72
CA GLU A 147 -1.46 -10.25 -8.21
C GLU A 147 -0.45 -10.21 -7.04
N VAL A 148 0.40 -11.24 -6.94
CA VAL A 148 1.53 -11.27 -6.00
C VAL A 148 2.78 -10.74 -6.70
N LYS A 149 3.11 -9.47 -6.46
CA LYS A 149 4.31 -8.83 -7.01
C LYS A 149 5.57 -9.29 -6.28
N LEU A 150 6.47 -9.96 -7.00
CA LEU A 150 7.79 -10.34 -6.52
C LEU A 150 8.69 -9.10 -6.47
N LYS A 151 9.15 -8.68 -5.29
CA LYS A 151 10.06 -7.53 -5.15
C LYS A 151 11.47 -7.92 -5.56
N PRO A 152 12.27 -7.17 -6.34
CA PRO A 152 13.60 -7.62 -6.79
C PRO A 152 14.57 -7.91 -5.61
N ILE A 153 15.56 -8.80 -5.81
CA ILE A 153 16.46 -9.27 -4.73
C ILE A 153 17.22 -8.10 -4.10
N VAL A 154 17.67 -7.16 -4.93
CA VAL A 154 18.36 -5.94 -4.50
C VAL A 154 17.49 -5.10 -3.54
N VAL A 155 16.19 -5.01 -3.78
CA VAL A 155 15.27 -4.28 -2.90
C VAL A 155 15.09 -5.00 -1.57
N LEU A 156 15.07 -6.35 -1.56
CA LEU A 156 15.03 -7.11 -0.30
C LEU A 156 16.33 -6.90 0.50
N LEU A 157 17.49 -7.02 -0.15
CA LEU A 157 18.79 -6.81 0.48
C LEU A 157 18.90 -5.42 1.10
N PHE A 158 18.53 -4.38 0.36
CA PHE A 158 18.58 -3.01 0.86
C PHE A 158 17.61 -2.77 2.01
N LYS A 159 16.40 -3.35 1.92
CA LYS A 159 15.41 -3.25 3.00
C LYS A 159 15.94 -3.87 4.29
N GLU A 160 16.61 -5.02 4.18
CA GLU A 160 17.13 -5.75 5.33
C GLU A 160 18.41 -5.11 5.89
N ALA A 161 19.30 -4.62 5.03
CA ALA A 161 20.52 -3.93 5.43
C ALA A 161 20.27 -2.62 6.20
N ILE A 162 19.12 -1.99 5.96
CA ILE A 162 18.67 -0.76 6.66
C ILE A 162 17.89 -1.10 7.93
N THR A 163 17.81 -2.35 8.38
CA THR A 163 17.23 -2.67 9.69
C THR A 163 18.12 -2.13 10.81
N PRO A 164 17.58 -1.65 11.95
CA PRO A 164 18.37 -1.08 13.04
C PRO A 164 19.50 -1.99 13.53
N PHE A 165 19.24 -3.30 13.54
CA PHE A 165 20.20 -4.33 13.88
C PHE A 165 21.46 -4.27 13.01
N TYR A 166 21.32 -4.33 11.68
CA TYR A 166 22.46 -4.36 10.76
C TYR A 166 23.25 -3.05 10.76
N ILE A 167 22.58 -1.89 10.93
CA ILE A 167 23.27 -0.61 11.07
C ILE A 167 24.12 -0.58 12.33
N PHE A 168 23.55 -0.99 13.47
CA PHE A 168 24.30 -1.08 14.72
C PHE A 168 25.46 -2.07 14.62
N GLN A 169 25.24 -3.18 13.91
CA GLN A 169 26.24 -4.21 13.72
C GLN A 169 27.43 -3.73 12.88
N VAL A 170 27.19 -2.98 11.80
CA VAL A 170 28.26 -2.37 11.00
C VAL A 170 29.09 -1.39 11.83
N LEU A 171 28.44 -0.56 12.64
CA LEU A 171 29.14 0.37 13.55
C LEU A 171 29.98 -0.38 14.60
N SER A 172 29.41 -1.41 15.22
CA SER A 172 30.10 -2.23 16.24
C SER A 172 31.31 -2.95 15.67
N VAL A 173 31.17 -3.58 14.50
CA VAL A 173 32.26 -4.26 13.80
C VAL A 173 33.35 -3.27 13.38
N SER A 174 32.97 -2.06 12.93
CA SER A 174 33.93 -1.01 12.58
C SER A 174 34.77 -0.58 13.78
N LEU A 175 34.16 -0.46 14.96
CA LEU A 175 34.87 -0.17 16.20
C LEU A 175 35.82 -1.30 16.61
N TRP A 176 35.42 -2.57 16.44
CA TRP A 176 36.29 -3.70 16.74
C TRP A 176 37.47 -3.82 15.78
N TYR A 177 37.28 -3.45 14.52
CA TYR A 177 38.39 -3.32 13.57
C TYR A 177 39.35 -2.19 13.97
N TRP A 178 38.83 -1.09 14.52
CA TRP A 178 39.64 0.02 15.03
C TRP A 178 40.44 -0.36 16.29
N ASP A 179 39.85 -1.17 17.16
CA ASP A 179 40.45 -1.64 18.42
C ASP A 179 41.31 -2.91 18.23
N GLU A 180 41.77 -3.19 17.00
CA GLU A 180 42.64 -4.31 16.63
C GLU A 180 42.09 -5.74 16.87
N TYR A 181 40.78 -5.90 17.14
CA TYR A 181 40.11 -7.20 17.29
C TYR A 181 39.70 -7.84 15.94
N LEU A 182 40.64 -7.95 15.01
CA LEU A 182 40.38 -8.35 13.61
C LEU A 182 39.70 -9.72 13.48
N TYR A 183 40.16 -10.73 14.24
CA TYR A 183 39.66 -12.10 14.11
C TYR A 183 38.18 -12.22 14.53
N TYR A 184 37.82 -11.69 15.70
CA TYR A 184 36.44 -11.72 16.18
C TYR A 184 35.51 -10.88 15.29
N ALA A 185 35.95 -9.70 14.85
CA ALA A 185 35.20 -8.86 13.92
C ALA A 185 34.92 -9.59 12.59
N SER A 186 35.90 -10.32 12.05
CA SER A 186 35.73 -11.08 10.81
C SER A 186 34.69 -12.21 10.92
N VAL A 187 34.68 -12.93 12.04
CA VAL A 187 33.69 -14.00 12.29
C VAL A 187 32.27 -13.43 12.35
N ILE A 188 32.08 -12.30 13.03
CA ILE A 188 30.77 -11.63 13.07
C ILE A 188 30.32 -11.23 11.67
N VAL A 189 31.20 -10.65 10.85
CA VAL A 189 30.85 -10.28 9.47
C VAL A 189 30.40 -11.50 8.67
N VAL A 190 31.14 -12.60 8.75
CA VAL A 190 30.81 -13.84 8.01
C VAL A 190 29.45 -14.39 8.43
N ILE A 191 29.20 -14.50 9.73
CA ILE A 191 27.93 -15.02 10.25
C ILE A 191 26.78 -14.13 9.79
N SER A 192 26.90 -12.82 9.93
CA SER A 192 25.81 -11.90 9.59
C SER A 192 25.53 -11.80 8.10
N VAL A 193 26.56 -11.90 7.24
CA VAL A 193 26.35 -12.00 5.78
C VAL A 193 25.63 -13.30 5.44
N GLY A 194 25.98 -14.41 6.11
CA GLY A 194 25.28 -15.69 5.99
C GLY A 194 23.81 -15.60 6.40
N SER A 195 23.53 -15.03 7.57
CA SER A 195 22.16 -14.80 8.07
C SER A 195 21.34 -13.95 7.09
N LEU A 196 21.88 -12.81 6.65
CA LEU A 196 21.23 -11.93 5.68
C LEU A 196 20.90 -12.66 4.37
N ALA A 197 21.85 -13.46 3.85
CA ALA A 197 21.65 -14.23 2.63
C ALA A 197 20.54 -15.29 2.79
N LEU A 198 20.51 -15.98 3.94
CA LEU A 198 19.48 -16.97 4.26
C LEU A 198 18.10 -16.33 4.40
N ASP A 199 17.99 -15.20 5.10
CA ASP A 199 16.72 -14.48 5.30
C ASP A 199 16.13 -14.00 3.97
N VAL A 200 16.98 -13.44 3.10
CA VAL A 200 16.59 -13.02 1.76
C VAL A 200 16.15 -14.23 0.93
N TYR A 201 16.91 -15.33 0.98
CA TYR A 201 16.55 -16.57 0.26
C TYR A 201 15.19 -17.12 0.72
N GLN A 202 14.97 -17.24 2.02
CA GLN A 202 13.73 -17.73 2.60
C GLN A 202 12.54 -16.84 2.24
N THR A 203 12.68 -15.52 2.38
CA THR A 203 11.65 -14.54 2.00
C THR A 203 11.28 -14.71 0.52
N ARG A 204 12.28 -14.88 -0.35
CA ARG A 204 12.05 -15.11 -1.78
C ARG A 204 11.34 -16.42 -2.09
N ALA A 205 11.71 -17.50 -1.41
CA ALA A 205 11.06 -18.79 -1.56
C ALA A 205 9.58 -18.72 -1.14
N GLN A 206 9.29 -18.03 -0.04
CA GLN A 206 7.92 -17.80 0.45
C GLN A 206 7.09 -16.97 -0.53
N GLU A 207 7.62 -15.86 -1.05
CA GLU A 207 6.91 -15.04 -2.06
C GLU A 207 6.59 -15.85 -3.33
N LYS A 208 7.53 -16.67 -3.81
CA LYS A 208 7.31 -17.55 -4.97
C LYS A 208 6.23 -18.60 -4.71
N LYS A 209 6.25 -19.24 -3.54
CA LYS A 209 5.25 -20.23 -3.13
C LYS A 209 3.85 -19.61 -3.04
N LEU A 210 3.72 -18.42 -2.46
CA LEU A 210 2.45 -17.69 -2.42
C LEU A 210 1.93 -17.39 -3.83
N ARG A 211 2.81 -16.95 -4.74
CA ARG A 211 2.42 -16.67 -6.12
C ARG A 211 1.96 -17.93 -6.86
N SER A 212 2.63 -19.07 -6.68
CA SER A 212 2.22 -20.31 -7.35
C SER A 212 0.87 -20.83 -6.85
N MET A 213 0.59 -20.76 -5.54
CA MET A 213 -0.69 -21.17 -4.97
C MET A 213 -1.86 -20.36 -5.54
N VAL A 214 -1.67 -19.05 -5.74
CA VAL A 214 -2.68 -18.18 -6.32
C VAL A 214 -2.97 -18.52 -7.79
N HIS A 215 -1.94 -18.82 -8.58
CA HIS A 215 -2.14 -19.17 -9.99
C HIS A 215 -2.82 -20.54 -10.16
N SER A 216 -2.49 -21.54 -9.35
CA SER A 216 -3.13 -22.86 -9.43
C SER A 216 -4.63 -22.85 -9.10
N THR A 217 -5.11 -21.91 -8.28
CA THR A 217 -6.53 -21.81 -7.93
C THR A 217 -7.37 -21.15 -9.04
N GLY A 218 -6.75 -20.38 -9.95
CA GLY A 218 -7.45 -19.70 -11.04
C GLY A 218 -7.71 -20.56 -12.29
N GLU A 219 -7.19 -21.79 -12.34
CA GLU A 219 -7.30 -22.70 -13.50
C GLU A 219 -8.37 -23.79 -13.33
N HIS A 220 -9.15 -23.75 -12.24
CA HIS A 220 -10.29 -24.62 -11.98
C HIS A 220 -11.62 -23.88 -12.13
#